data_AF-A0A7C8D0A2-F1
#
_entry.id   AF-A0A7C8D0A2-F1
#
_cell.length_a   1.000
_cell.length_b   1.000
_cell.length_c   1.000
_cell.angle_alpha   90.00
_cell.angle_beta   90.00
_cell.angle_gamma   90.00
#
_symmetry.space_group_name_H-M   'P 1'
#
loop_
_entity.id
_entity.type
_entity.pdbx_description
1 polymer ?
#
loop_
_entity_poly.entity_id
_entity_poly.type
_entity_poly.pdbx_seq_one_letter_code
_entity_poly.pdbx_strand_id
1 'polypeptide(L)' 'YDDCPCLVYGPVSKDIHAFDECVSLSSLQQVTGTIALFVAEWCGLEPLPPGH' A
#
# COMPACT_ATOMS: atom_id res chain seq x y z
N TYR A 1 -19.29 13.49 -4.61
CA TYR A 1 -17.96 13.71 -4.04
C TYR A 1 -18.22 13.81 -2.55
N ASP A 2 -17.99 12.71 -1.84
CA ASP A 2 -18.48 12.49 -0.47
C ASP A 2 -17.47 12.94 0.58
N ASP A 3 -17.94 13.08 1.83
CA ASP A 3 -17.15 13.27 3.06
C ASP A 3 -16.32 12.03 3.43
N CYS A 4 -15.70 11.38 2.44
CA CYS A 4 -14.81 10.26 2.64
C CYS A 4 -13.36 10.76 2.57
N PRO A 5 -12.57 10.67 3.65
CA PRO A 5 -11.16 11.00 3.60
C PRO A 5 -10.43 10.04 2.64
N CYS A 6 -9.67 10.59 1.69
CA CYS A 6 -8.95 9.83 0.66
C CYS A 6 -7.44 10.06 0.76
N LEU A 7 -6.66 9.00 0.52
CA LEU A 7 -5.20 9.04 0.44
C LEU A 7 -4.73 8.54 -0.93
N VAL A 8 -3.81 9.28 -1.55
CA VAL A 8 -3.07 8.85 -2.75
C VAL A 8 -1.63 8.62 -2.35
N TYR A 9 -1.23 7.35 -2.26
CA TYR A 9 0.10 6.94 -1.83
C TYR A 9 0.52 5.68 -2.60
N GLY A 10 1.74 5.68 -3.12
CA GLY A 10 2.21 4.65 -4.04
C GLY A 10 3.74 4.57 -4.16
N PRO A 11 4.25 3.56 -4.87
CA PRO A 11 5.68 3.35 -5.04
C PRO A 11 6.33 4.38 -5.99
N VAL A 12 7.65 4.47 -5.94
CA VAL A 12 8.42 5.30 -6.87
C VAL A 12 8.39 4.67 -8.27
N SER A 13 7.78 5.38 -9.22
CA SER A 13 7.73 5.03 -10.64
C SER A 13 8.55 6.00 -11.49
N LYS A 14 8.92 5.57 -12.69
CA LYS A 14 9.63 6.35 -13.69
C LYS A 14 8.91 6.23 -15.04
N ASP A 15 8.96 7.31 -15.82
CA ASP A 15 8.47 7.32 -17.20
C ASP A 15 6.98 6.95 -17.33
N ILE A 16 6.15 7.39 -16.37
CA ILE A 16 4.69 7.14 -16.36
C ILE A 16 4.07 7.71 -17.64
N HIS A 17 3.34 6.88 -18.38
CA HIS A 17 2.78 7.16 -19.72
C HIS A 17 3.81 7.22 -20.88
N ALA A 18 5.03 6.70 -20.73
CA ALA A 18 6.03 6.63 -21.79
C ALA A 18 6.48 5.18 -22.09
N PHE A 19 7.32 5.00 -23.12
CA PHE A 19 7.67 3.67 -23.65
C PHE A 19 8.33 2.74 -22.63
N ASP A 20 9.26 3.26 -21.81
CA ASP A 20 10.03 2.48 -20.83
C ASP A 20 9.51 2.67 -19.40
N GLU A 21 8.18 2.81 -19.23
CA GLU A 21 7.53 2.93 -17.92
C GLU A 21 7.94 1.77 -17.00
N CYS A 22 8.40 2.11 -15.80
CA CYS A 22 8.82 1.11 -14.82
C CYS A 22 8.66 1.60 -13.37
N VAL A 23 8.81 0.67 -12.43
CA VAL A 23 8.66 0.90 -10.99
C VAL A 23 9.84 0.31 -10.22
N SER A 24 10.20 0.95 -9.10
CA SER A 24 11.17 0.40 -8.17
C SER A 24 10.59 -0.76 -7.37
N LEU A 25 11.15 -1.96 -7.50
CA LEU A 25 10.71 -3.14 -6.75
C LEU A 25 10.91 -3.00 -5.23
N SER A 26 12.00 -2.35 -4.80
CA SER A 26 12.24 -2.11 -3.37
C SER A 26 11.21 -1.14 -2.79
N SER A 27 10.85 -0.09 -3.54
CA SER A 27 9.79 0.84 -3.14
C SER A 27 8.42 0.16 -3.14
N LEU A 28 8.13 -0.68 -4.13
CA LEU A 28 6.89 -1.46 -4.20
C LEU A 28 6.73 -2.34 -2.97
N GLN A 29 7.76 -3.10 -2.60
CA GLN A 29 7.73 -3.97 -1.43
C GLN A 29 7.48 -3.18 -0.13
N GLN A 30 8.14 -2.03 0.03
CA GLN A 30 7.94 -1.16 1.20
C GLN A 30 6.51 -0.63 1.26
N VAL A 31 5.98 -0.09 0.14
CA VAL A 31 4.62 0.46 0.07
C VAL A 31 3.58 -0.63 0.32
N THR A 32 3.78 -1.85 -0.17
CA THR A 32 2.91 -2.98 0.17
C THR A 32 2.87 -3.22 1.67
N GLY A 33 4.03 -3.22 2.34
CA GLY A 33 4.12 -3.34 3.79
C GLY A 33 3.40 -2.20 4.52
N THR A 34 3.62 -0.95 4.07
CA THR A 34 2.96 0.23 4.64
C THR A 34 1.44 0.15 4.52
N ILE A 35 0.91 -0.23 3.36
CA ILE A 35 -0.54 -0.37 3.16
C ILE A 35 -1.09 -1.51 4.03
N ALA A 36 -0.39 -2.64 4.12
CA ALA A 36 -0.81 -3.76 4.98
C ALA A 36 -0.88 -3.36 6.45
N LEU A 37 0.13 -2.64 6.96
CA LEU A 37 0.14 -2.11 8.33
C LEU A 37 -0.94 -1.06 8.54
N PHE A 38 -1.13 -0.14 7.59
CA PHE A 38 -2.21 0.85 7.64
C PHE A 38 -3.58 0.18 7.74
N VAL A 39 -3.86 -0.83 6.91
CA VAL A 39 -5.12 -1.59 6.96
C VAL A 39 -5.27 -2.31 8.30
N ALA A 40 -4.21 -2.95 8.80
CA ALA A 40 -4.24 -3.65 10.09
C ALA A 40 -4.57 -2.70 11.26
N GLU A 41 -3.99 -1.50 11.27
CA GLU A 41 -4.24 -0.50 12.32
C GLU A 41 -5.59 0.20 12.14
N TRP A 42 -5.98 0.52 10.91
CA TRP A 42 -7.20 1.26 10.63
C TRP A 42 -8.46 0.41 10.82
N CYS A 43 -8.46 -0.82 10.33
CA CYS A 43 -9.60 -1.72 10.41
C CYS A 43 -9.60 -2.58 11.68
N GLY A 44 -8.42 -2.78 12.29
CA GLY A 44 -8.21 -3.84 13.27
C GLY A 44 -8.10 -5.22 12.62
N LEU A 45 -7.56 -6.18 13.38
CA LEU A 45 -7.44 -7.59 12.97
C LEU A 45 -8.12 -8.50 13.99
N GLU A 46 -8.54 -9.67 13.53
CA GLU A 46 -9.00 -10.74 14.42
C GLU A 46 -7.81 -11.29 15.24
N PRO A 47 -8.04 -11.75 16.49
CA PRO A 47 -7.01 -12.41 17.27
C PRO A 47 -6.52 -13.68 16.58
N LEU A 48 -5.24 -14.00 16.78
CA LEU A 48 -4.71 -15.26 16.31
C LEU A 48 -5.43 -16.43 17.01
N PRO A 49 -5.83 -17.48 16.28
CA PRO A 49 -6.34 -18.69 16.89
C PRO A 49 -5.23 -19.33 17.75
N PRO A 50 -5.59 -19.99 18.87
CA PRO A 50 -4.59 -20.60 19.74
C PRO A 50 -3.76 -21.66 18.98
N GLY A 51 -2.43 -21.50 18.98
CA GLY A 51 -1.48 -22.44 18.36
C GLY A 51 -0.84 -21.98 17.04
N HIS A 52 -1.01 -20.71 16.66
CA HIS A 52 -0.15 -20.02 15.68
C HIS A 52 0.67 -18.93 16.35
#